data_AF-X0VF23-F1
#
_entry.id   AF-X0VF23-F1
#
_cell.length_a   1.000
_cell.length_b   1.000
_cell.length_c   1.000
_cell.angle_alpha   90.00
_cell.angle_beta   90.00
_cell.angle_gamma   90.00
#
_symmetry.space_group_name_H-M   'P 1'
#
loop_
_entity.id
_entity.type
_entity.pdbx_description
1 polymer ?
#
loop_
_entity_poly.entity_id
_entity_poly.type
_entity_poly.pdbx_seq_one_letter_code
_entity_poly.pdbx_strand_id
1 'polypeptide(L)'
;DYEKYLEGFDEVEDIFQYVIDSKYFNPKIFEYEQLNHQNRTRNKKRKNYELFLQYVKDNPKGKNITYAAADGTGTPTEVFMKEKYVFPKSYKLHNEEWKEIPMIDRYVEKAEKFFGVEIRSEIDSWKERVDQEKRASGIFNGNVVMEHFPLRGKELGAAMKNFNDYLNSLIPSATPEEHKLLRSRWILDNNMETIFRVFKDVNNLN
;
A
#
# COMPACT_ATOMS: atom_id res chain seq x y z
N ASP A 1 -7.49 26.38 5.45
CA ASP A 1 -7.53 27.49 6.40
C ASP A 1 -7.56 26.86 7.78
N TYR A 2 -6.47 26.91 8.54
CA TYR A 2 -6.36 26.14 9.78
C TYR A 2 -7.23 26.73 10.89
N GLU A 3 -7.34 28.06 10.95
CA GLU A 3 -8.13 28.77 11.96
C GLU A 3 -9.62 28.43 11.81
N LYS A 4 -10.17 28.46 10.59
CA LYS A 4 -11.56 28.07 10.31
C LYS A 4 -11.88 26.61 10.66
N TYR A 5 -10.88 25.73 10.71
CA TYR A 5 -11.08 24.34 11.16
C TYR A 5 -11.22 24.25 12.69
N LEU A 6 -10.51 25.12 13.44
CA LEU A 6 -10.57 25.15 14.89
C LEU A 6 -11.89 25.72 15.43
N GLU A 7 -12.56 26.56 14.64
CA GLU A 7 -13.89 27.10 14.96
C GLU A 7 -14.98 26.01 14.97
N GLY A 8 -14.75 24.87 14.32
CA GLY A 8 -15.72 23.79 14.20
C GLY A 8 -16.70 23.99 13.05
N PHE A 9 -17.71 23.13 12.97
CA PHE A 9 -18.74 23.13 11.94
C PHE A 9 -20.09 22.81 12.58
N ASP A 10 -21.11 23.60 12.27
CA ASP A 10 -22.45 23.40 12.81
C ASP A 10 -23.25 22.43 11.94
N GLU A 11 -23.10 22.54 10.62
CA GLU A 11 -23.79 21.72 9.64
C GLU A 11 -22.82 21.00 8.68
N VAL A 12 -23.30 19.95 8.01
CA VAL A 12 -22.48 19.20 7.05
C VAL A 12 -22.08 20.05 5.84
N GLU A 13 -22.92 21.01 5.46
CA GLU A 13 -22.67 21.99 4.43
C GLU A 13 -21.50 22.92 4.78
N ASP A 14 -21.24 23.21 6.06
CA ASP A 14 -20.09 24.03 6.47
C ASP A 14 -18.77 23.31 6.18
N ILE A 15 -18.77 21.98 6.37
CA ILE A 15 -17.65 21.10 6.01
C ILE A 15 -17.45 21.11 4.49
N PHE A 16 -18.55 21.02 3.73
CA PHE A 16 -18.49 21.07 2.27
C PHE A 16 -17.92 22.41 1.80
N GLN A 17 -18.42 23.52 2.35
CA GLN A 17 -17.97 24.87 2.04
C GLN A 17 -16.49 25.04 2.36
N TYR A 18 -16.04 24.57 3.52
CA TYR A 18 -14.63 24.57 3.93
C TYR A 18 -13.72 23.84 2.93
N VAL A 19 -14.15 22.67 2.42
CA VAL A 19 -13.40 21.90 1.44
C VAL A 19 -13.33 22.63 0.09
N ILE A 20 -14.46 23.18 -0.39
CA ILE A 20 -14.49 23.86 -1.71
C ILE A 20 -13.80 25.22 -1.71
N ASP A 21 -13.71 25.89 -0.56
CA ASP A 21 -13.00 27.16 -0.40
C ASP A 21 -11.48 27.00 -0.40
N SER A 22 -10.98 25.76 -0.29
CA SER A 22 -9.55 25.49 -0.41
C SER A 22 -9.03 25.94 -1.77
N LYS A 23 -7.92 26.70 -1.77
CA LYS A 23 -7.20 27.08 -3.00
C LYS A 23 -6.72 25.90 -3.85
N TYR A 24 -6.72 24.70 -3.29
CA TYR A 24 -6.34 23.45 -3.96
C TYR A 24 -7.53 22.58 -4.35
N PHE A 25 -8.76 23.06 -4.14
CA PHE A 25 -9.97 22.32 -4.48
C PHE A 25 -10.06 22.06 -5.98
N ASN A 26 -10.27 20.80 -6.35
CA ASN A 26 -10.58 20.37 -7.70
C ASN A 26 -11.80 19.44 -7.65
N PRO A 27 -12.95 19.83 -8.22
CA PRO A 27 -14.17 19.03 -8.13
C PRO A 27 -14.06 17.68 -8.85
N LYS A 28 -13.23 17.57 -9.90
CA LYS A 28 -13.14 16.36 -10.72
C LYS A 28 -12.62 15.14 -9.98
N ILE A 29 -11.73 15.32 -9.00
CA ILE A 29 -11.16 14.19 -8.25
C ILE A 29 -12.21 13.44 -7.43
N PHE A 30 -13.39 14.05 -7.23
CA PHE A 30 -14.51 13.47 -6.49
C PHE A 30 -15.55 12.79 -7.39
N GLU A 31 -15.53 13.02 -8.70
CA GLU A 31 -16.45 12.37 -9.65
C GLU A 31 -16.24 10.85 -9.66
N TYR A 32 -17.33 10.07 -9.74
CA TYR A 32 -17.25 8.61 -9.61
C TYR A 32 -16.42 7.95 -10.72
N GLU A 33 -16.44 8.54 -11.91
CA GLU A 33 -15.71 8.16 -13.10
C GLU A 33 -14.19 8.28 -12.90
N GLN A 34 -13.79 9.19 -12.02
CA GLN A 34 -12.40 9.52 -11.72
C GLN A 34 -11.84 8.65 -10.57
N LEU A 35 -12.70 7.85 -9.90
CA LEU A 35 -12.33 6.97 -8.78
C LEU A 35 -12.04 5.54 -9.23
N ASN A 36 -11.07 4.90 -8.55
CA ASN A 36 -10.85 3.46 -8.67
C ASN A 36 -12.05 2.63 -8.18
N HIS A 37 -12.07 1.34 -8.53
CA HIS A 37 -13.20 0.45 -8.25
C HIS A 37 -13.56 0.36 -6.76
N GLN A 38 -12.57 0.21 -5.87
CA GLN A 38 -12.80 0.09 -4.43
C GLN A 38 -13.40 1.37 -3.84
N ASN A 39 -12.82 2.53 -4.17
CA ASN A 39 -13.29 3.83 -3.71
C ASN A 39 -14.69 4.15 -4.24
N ARG A 40 -14.97 3.86 -5.51
CA ARG A 40 -16.29 4.04 -6.11
C ARG A 40 -17.36 3.20 -5.40
N THR A 41 -17.11 1.91 -5.20
CA THR A 41 -18.05 1.00 -4.51
C THR A 41 -18.31 1.44 -3.08
N ARG A 42 -17.28 1.92 -2.38
CA ARG A 42 -17.41 2.43 -1.01
C ARG A 42 -18.18 3.75 -0.95
N ASN A 43 -17.83 4.72 -1.79
CA ASN A 43 -18.40 6.07 -1.75
C ASN A 43 -19.88 6.07 -2.18
N LYS A 44 -20.30 5.19 -3.10
CA LYS A 44 -21.72 5.00 -3.44
C LYS A 44 -22.62 4.63 -2.26
N LYS A 45 -22.05 4.03 -1.21
CA LYS A 45 -22.79 3.65 0.01
C LYS A 45 -22.85 4.78 1.05
N ARG A 46 -22.17 5.91 0.83
CA ARG A 46 -22.03 7.01 1.79
C ARG A 46 -22.94 8.16 1.38
N LYS A 47 -24.02 8.37 2.15
CA LYS A 47 -24.99 9.45 1.93
C LYS A 47 -24.31 10.83 1.82
N ASN A 48 -23.36 11.12 2.69
CA ASN A 48 -22.65 12.42 2.69
C ASN A 48 -21.82 12.65 1.43
N TYR A 49 -21.36 11.59 0.75
CA TYR A 49 -20.60 11.74 -0.49
C TYR A 49 -21.49 12.19 -1.64
N GLU A 50 -22.69 11.61 -1.72
CA GLU A 50 -23.70 12.04 -2.69
C GLU A 50 -24.17 13.47 -2.43
N LEU A 51 -24.42 13.83 -1.17
CA LEU A 51 -24.74 15.19 -0.76
C LEU A 51 -23.62 16.18 -1.14
N PHE A 52 -22.36 15.81 -0.92
CA PHE A 52 -21.22 16.64 -1.31
C PHE A 52 -21.14 16.84 -2.84
N LEU A 53 -21.35 15.79 -3.64
CA LEU A 53 -21.35 15.91 -5.10
C LEU A 53 -22.48 16.81 -5.59
N GLN A 54 -23.65 16.77 -4.95
CA GLN A 54 -24.74 17.68 -5.26
C GLN A 54 -24.38 19.12 -4.86
N TYR A 55 -23.85 19.31 -3.66
CA TYR A 55 -23.40 20.61 -3.16
C TYR A 55 -22.36 21.27 -4.09
N VAL A 56 -21.41 20.50 -4.60
CA VAL A 56 -20.39 20.95 -5.56
C VAL A 56 -21.00 21.37 -6.91
N LYS A 57 -22.06 20.68 -7.37
CA LYS A 57 -22.80 21.07 -8.59
C LYS A 57 -23.54 22.39 -8.40
N ASP A 58 -24.15 22.56 -7.23
CA ASP A 58 -24.95 23.75 -6.90
C ASP A 58 -24.07 24.97 -6.56
N ASN A 59 -22.84 24.73 -6.11
CA ASN A 59 -21.84 25.75 -5.75
C ASN A 59 -20.54 25.58 -6.56
N PRO A 60 -20.55 25.85 -7.87
CA PRO A 60 -19.38 25.60 -8.72
C PRO A 60 -18.21 26.51 -8.32
N LYS A 61 -17.20 25.92 -7.68
CA LYS A 61 -15.90 26.54 -7.36
C LYS A 61 -14.75 25.61 -7.75
N GLY A 62 -13.57 26.20 -7.92
CA GLY A 62 -12.34 25.48 -8.26
C GLY A 62 -11.91 25.66 -9.72
N LYS A 63 -10.63 25.40 -10.01
CA LYS A 63 -10.14 25.43 -11.38
C LYS A 63 -10.58 24.14 -12.08
N ASN A 64 -11.25 24.27 -13.22
CA ASN A 64 -11.51 23.16 -14.15
C ASN A 64 -10.19 22.69 -14.77
N ILE A 65 -9.35 22.04 -13.98
CA ILE A 65 -8.14 21.39 -14.49
C ILE A 65 -8.60 20.04 -15.05
N THR A 66 -8.80 19.98 -16.37
CA THR A 66 -8.92 18.73 -17.11
C THR A 66 -7.57 18.03 -17.06
N TYR A 67 -7.50 16.94 -16.30
CA TYR A 67 -6.37 16.03 -16.31
C TYR A 67 -6.53 15.05 -17.48
N ALA A 68 -6.41 15.56 -18.72
CA ALA A 68 -6.30 14.70 -19.87
C ALA A 68 -4.87 14.12 -19.88
N ALA A 69 -4.73 12.82 -19.70
CA ALA A 69 -3.50 12.15 -20.10
C ALA A 69 -3.36 12.37 -21.62
N ALA A 70 -2.21 12.86 -22.10
CA ALA A 70 -1.97 13.14 -23.52
C ALA A 70 -2.11 11.87 -24.42
N ASP A 71 -2.20 10.69 -23.82
CA ASP A 71 -2.30 9.37 -24.46
C ASP A 71 -3.61 8.62 -24.10
N GLY A 72 -4.52 9.20 -23.31
CA GLY A 72 -5.77 8.56 -22.91
C GLY A 72 -5.63 7.39 -21.92
N THR A 73 -4.42 7.13 -21.40
CA THR A 73 -4.17 6.02 -20.47
C THR A 73 -3.68 6.57 -19.13
N GLY A 74 -4.62 6.95 -18.28
CA GLY A 74 -4.31 7.31 -16.90
C GLY A 74 -5.53 7.66 -16.08
N THR A 75 -5.62 7.13 -14.88
CA THR A 75 -6.53 7.62 -13.87
C THR A 75 -6.13 9.05 -13.46
N PRO A 76 -7.07 9.88 -13.01
CA PRO A 76 -6.79 11.27 -12.58
C PRO A 76 -5.78 11.36 -11.44
N THR A 77 -5.65 10.28 -10.66
CA THR A 77 -4.61 10.11 -9.64
C THR A 77 -3.20 10.08 -10.25
N GLU A 78 -3.03 9.48 -11.43
CA GLU A 78 -1.75 9.41 -12.14
C GLU A 78 -1.37 10.74 -12.79
N VAL A 79 -2.34 11.56 -13.18
CA VAL A 79 -2.09 12.91 -13.70
C VAL A 79 -1.84 13.92 -12.57
N PHE A 80 -2.54 13.79 -11.43
CA PHE A 80 -2.29 14.60 -10.23
C PHE A 80 -0.86 14.38 -9.69
N MET A 81 -0.34 13.15 -9.80
CA MET A 81 1.06 12.81 -9.52
C MET A 81 2.07 13.40 -10.53
N LYS A 82 1.64 13.74 -11.76
CA LYS A 82 2.51 14.25 -12.83
C LYS A 82 2.66 15.77 -12.84
N GLU A 83 1.62 16.54 -12.53
CA GLU A 83 1.60 17.97 -12.90
C GLU A 83 1.82 19.03 -11.80
N LYS A 84 1.82 18.71 -10.50
CA LYS A 84 2.24 19.73 -9.49
C LYS A 84 2.63 19.24 -8.09
N TYR A 85 2.56 17.94 -7.84
CA TYR A 85 3.19 17.31 -6.69
C TYR A 85 3.92 16.06 -7.18
N VAL A 86 5.12 16.29 -7.71
CA VAL A 86 6.08 15.21 -7.92
C VAL A 86 6.52 14.77 -6.52
N PHE A 87 5.88 13.76 -5.94
CA PHE A 87 6.61 12.88 -5.02
C PHE A 87 7.56 12.08 -5.90
N PRO A 88 8.88 12.34 -5.87
CA PRO A 88 9.75 11.78 -6.90
C PRO A 88 9.81 10.27 -6.71
N LYS A 89 9.27 9.54 -7.69
CA LYS A 89 9.48 8.09 -7.83
C LYS A 89 10.95 7.71 -8.05
N SER A 90 11.82 8.70 -8.18
CA SER A 90 13.24 8.63 -7.88
C SER A 90 13.71 10.08 -7.75
N TYR A 91 14.15 10.50 -6.57
CA TYR A 91 14.78 11.80 -6.40
C TYR A 91 16.15 11.74 -7.09
N LYS A 92 16.22 11.97 -8.40
CA LYS A 92 17.48 12.30 -9.07
C LYS A 92 17.73 13.79 -8.81
N LEU A 93 18.45 14.07 -7.74
CA LEU A 93 18.99 15.41 -7.46
C LEU A 93 19.99 15.74 -8.57
N HIS A 94 19.61 16.65 -9.45
CA HIS A 94 20.55 17.40 -10.27
C HIS A 94 21.20 18.47 -9.39
N ASN A 95 22.19 18.06 -8.59
CA ASN A 95 23.28 18.91 -8.14
C ASN A 95 24.53 18.02 -8.09
N GLU A 96 25.60 18.45 -8.76
CA GLU A 96 26.80 17.63 -8.97
C GLU A 96 27.57 17.31 -7.68
N GLU A 97 27.28 18.00 -6.56
CA GLU A 97 27.83 17.71 -5.23
C GLU A 97 27.03 16.69 -4.41
N TRP A 98 25.85 16.24 -4.87
CA TRP A 98 24.89 15.49 -4.06
C TRP A 98 24.73 14.02 -4.49
N LYS A 99 25.73 13.45 -5.14
CA LYS A 99 25.64 12.13 -5.79
C LYS A 99 25.76 10.90 -4.88
N GLU A 100 26.16 11.02 -3.61
CA GLU A 100 26.63 9.83 -2.88
C GLU A 100 25.89 9.41 -1.61
N ILE A 101 24.84 10.13 -1.17
CA ILE A 101 24.04 9.68 -0.01
C ILE A 101 22.56 9.59 -0.39
N PRO A 102 21.96 8.38 -0.40
CA PRO A 102 20.52 8.20 -0.62
C PRO A 102 19.72 9.10 0.33
N MET A 103 18.72 9.81 -0.20
CA MET A 103 17.89 10.78 0.54
C MET A 103 17.36 10.24 1.88
N ILE A 104 17.16 8.93 1.97
CA ILE A 104 16.69 8.23 3.17
C ILE A 104 17.72 8.27 4.31
N ASP A 105 19.02 8.11 4.02
CA ASP A 105 20.07 8.07 5.02
C ASP A 105 20.26 9.45 5.69
N ARG A 106 20.04 10.52 4.92
CA ARG A 106 20.05 11.90 5.43
C ARG A 106 18.94 12.17 6.44
N TYR A 107 17.74 11.61 6.24
CA TYR A 107 16.65 11.78 7.20
C TYR A 107 16.84 10.91 8.44
N VAL A 108 17.41 9.71 8.26
CA VAL A 108 17.80 8.82 9.36
C VAL A 108 18.81 9.52 10.26
N GLU A 109 19.91 10.04 9.72
CA GLU A 109 20.92 10.77 10.50
C GLU A 109 20.36 11.97 11.26
N LYS A 110 19.47 12.74 10.60
CA LYS A 110 18.81 13.87 11.25
C LYS A 110 17.90 13.43 12.39
N ALA A 111 17.15 12.33 12.20
CA ALA A 111 16.27 11.79 13.22
C ALA A 111 17.08 11.23 14.40
N GLU A 112 18.11 10.44 14.13
CA GLU A 112 19.02 9.89 15.15
C GLU A 112 19.64 11.00 15.99
N LYS A 113 20.15 12.06 15.34
CA LYS A 113 20.72 13.22 16.02
C LYS A 113 19.69 14.02 16.82
N PHE A 114 18.48 14.22 16.27
CA PHE A 114 17.45 15.04 16.90
C PHE A 114 16.81 14.33 18.10
N PHE A 115 16.56 13.03 17.99
CA PHE A 115 15.89 12.24 19.02
C PHE A 115 16.87 11.48 19.94
N GLY A 116 18.17 11.44 19.62
CA GLY A 116 19.16 10.69 20.40
C GLY A 116 18.96 9.17 20.35
N VAL A 117 18.47 8.66 19.23
CA VAL A 117 18.17 7.23 19.00
C VAL A 117 19.10 6.66 17.94
N GLU A 118 19.26 5.35 17.92
CA GLU A 118 19.94 4.60 16.86
C GLU A 118 18.89 3.74 16.15
N ILE A 119 18.46 4.14 14.97
CA ILE A 119 17.38 3.46 14.21
C ILE A 119 17.90 2.77 12.95
N ARG A 120 19.15 3.04 12.54
CA ARG A 120 19.73 2.46 11.33
C ARG A 120 19.82 0.93 11.41
N SER A 121 20.22 0.39 12.56
CA SER A 121 20.27 -1.06 12.81
C SER A 121 18.87 -1.71 12.70
N GLU A 122 17.85 -1.05 13.23
CA GLU A 122 16.46 -1.50 13.08
C GLU A 122 16.02 -1.48 11.61
N ILE A 123 16.28 -0.39 10.90
CA ILE A 123 15.95 -0.24 9.48
C ILE A 123 16.58 -1.36 8.65
N ASP A 124 17.86 -1.66 8.89
CA ASP A 124 18.56 -2.70 8.16
C ASP A 124 18.01 -4.09 8.47
N SER A 125 17.65 -4.36 9.74
CA SER A 125 16.94 -5.59 10.10
C SER A 125 15.58 -5.71 9.38
N TRP A 126 14.84 -4.61 9.23
CA TRP A 126 13.57 -4.59 8.51
C TRP A 126 13.75 -4.82 7.01
N LYS A 127 14.78 -4.22 6.39
CA LYS A 127 15.11 -4.47 4.99
C LYS A 127 15.44 -5.94 4.75
N GLU A 128 16.23 -6.54 5.63
CA GLU A 128 16.59 -7.95 5.53
C GLU A 128 15.35 -8.85 5.63
N ARG A 129 14.47 -8.58 6.61
CA ARG A 129 13.19 -9.30 6.75
C ARG A 129 12.35 -9.22 5.47
N VAL A 130 12.17 -8.02 4.93
CA VAL A 130 11.38 -7.81 3.69
C VAL A 130 12.02 -8.54 2.50
N ASP A 131 13.34 -8.56 2.42
CA ASP A 131 14.05 -9.24 1.33
C ASP A 131 13.92 -10.77 1.43
N GLN A 132 14.03 -11.33 2.64
CA GLN A 132 13.78 -12.76 2.89
C GLN A 132 12.33 -13.14 2.51
N GLU A 133 11.34 -12.33 2.88
CA GLU A 133 9.94 -12.57 2.53
C GLU A 133 9.71 -12.58 1.00
N LYS A 134 10.33 -11.63 0.29
CA LYS A 134 10.25 -11.56 -1.18
C LYS A 134 10.89 -12.78 -1.83
N ARG A 135 12.09 -13.18 -1.39
CA ARG A 135 12.79 -14.36 -1.90
C ARG A 135 11.97 -15.63 -1.66
N ALA A 136 11.48 -15.84 -0.45
CA ALA A 136 10.64 -16.99 -0.12
C ALA A 136 9.35 -17.03 -0.97
N SER A 137 8.67 -15.89 -1.15
CA SER A 137 7.48 -15.80 -1.99
C SER A 137 7.77 -16.06 -3.48
N GLY A 138 9.00 -15.76 -3.93
CA GLY A 138 9.46 -16.11 -5.27
C GLY A 138 9.65 -17.61 -5.46
N ILE A 139 10.10 -18.32 -4.43
CA ILE A 139 10.32 -19.78 -4.45
C ILE A 139 8.99 -20.54 -4.33
N PHE A 140 8.17 -20.18 -3.34
CA PHE A 140 6.95 -20.91 -3.02
C PHE A 140 5.75 -19.97 -2.95
N ASN A 141 4.83 -20.13 -3.90
CA ASN A 141 3.60 -19.35 -3.98
C ASN A 141 2.49 -20.18 -4.63
N GLY A 142 1.28 -19.61 -4.70
CA GLY A 142 0.12 -20.28 -5.25
C GLY A 142 0.31 -20.77 -6.70
N ASN A 143 1.03 -20.02 -7.54
CA ASN A 143 1.27 -20.44 -8.93
C ASN A 143 2.15 -21.68 -9.00
N VAL A 144 3.23 -21.71 -8.22
CA VAL A 144 4.15 -22.85 -8.13
C VAL A 144 3.41 -24.11 -7.61
N VAL A 145 2.54 -23.96 -6.62
CA VAL A 145 1.69 -25.05 -6.12
C VAL A 145 0.71 -25.53 -7.19
N MET A 146 0.11 -24.61 -7.94
CA MET A 146 -0.84 -24.92 -9.01
C MET A 146 -0.24 -25.70 -10.18
N GLU A 147 1.07 -25.60 -10.39
CA GLU A 147 1.82 -26.37 -11.39
C GLU A 147 2.08 -27.81 -10.94
N HIS A 148 2.23 -28.04 -9.63
CA HIS A 148 2.57 -29.34 -9.06
C HIS A 148 1.38 -30.13 -8.54
N PHE A 149 0.31 -29.44 -8.14
CA PHE A 149 -0.89 -30.03 -7.56
C PHE A 149 -2.14 -29.54 -8.28
N PRO A 150 -3.18 -30.39 -8.44
CA PRO A 150 -4.43 -30.04 -9.13
C PRO A 150 -5.36 -29.17 -8.24
N LEU A 151 -4.81 -28.24 -7.46
CA LEU A 151 -5.56 -27.37 -6.56
C LEU A 151 -5.87 -26.03 -7.23
N ARG A 152 -7.10 -25.51 -7.04
CA ARG A 152 -7.50 -24.19 -7.55
C ARG A 152 -8.44 -23.48 -6.57
N GLY A 153 -8.55 -22.16 -6.68
CA GLY A 153 -9.55 -21.36 -5.96
C GLY A 153 -9.55 -21.58 -4.45
N LYS A 154 -10.72 -21.92 -3.89
CA LYS A 154 -10.89 -22.10 -2.44
C LYS A 154 -10.04 -23.24 -1.86
N GLU A 155 -9.86 -24.33 -2.61
CA GLU A 155 -9.06 -25.48 -2.17
C GLU A 155 -7.59 -25.13 -2.08
N LEU A 156 -7.06 -24.38 -3.07
CA LEU A 156 -5.70 -23.85 -3.02
C LEU A 156 -5.52 -22.92 -1.81
N GLY A 157 -6.46 -22.02 -1.58
CA GLY A 157 -6.42 -21.10 -0.43
C GLY A 157 -6.40 -21.85 0.91
N ALA A 158 -7.24 -22.88 1.05
CA ALA A 158 -7.26 -23.74 2.24
C ALA A 158 -5.94 -24.49 2.40
N ALA A 159 -5.38 -25.04 1.33
CA ALA A 159 -4.13 -25.80 1.39
C ALA A 159 -2.91 -24.93 1.76
N MET A 160 -2.84 -23.71 1.21
CA MET A 160 -1.84 -22.72 1.58
C MET A 160 -1.97 -22.31 3.05
N LYS A 161 -3.21 -22.17 3.55
CA LYS A 161 -3.46 -21.86 4.95
C LYS A 161 -3.00 -23.00 5.86
N ASN A 162 -3.37 -24.24 5.57
CA ASN A 162 -2.96 -25.41 6.34
C ASN A 162 -1.43 -25.53 6.42
N PHE A 163 -0.73 -25.30 5.30
CA PHE A 163 0.72 -25.30 5.27
C PHE A 163 1.33 -24.20 6.15
N ASN A 164 0.80 -22.98 6.06
CA ASN A 164 1.25 -21.88 6.93
C ASN A 164 0.96 -22.19 8.41
N ASP A 165 -0.19 -22.76 8.74
CA ASP A 165 -0.57 -23.14 10.10
C ASP A 165 0.32 -24.26 10.64
N TYR A 166 0.71 -25.21 9.79
CA TYR A 166 1.70 -26.24 10.14
C TYR A 166 3.06 -25.60 10.47
N LEU A 167 3.59 -24.72 9.61
CA LEU A 167 4.87 -24.07 9.88
C LEU A 167 4.82 -23.22 11.16
N ASN A 168 3.69 -22.55 11.41
CA ASN A 168 3.45 -21.80 12.63
C ASN A 168 3.46 -22.70 13.88
N SER A 169 2.97 -23.94 13.77
CA SER A 169 2.93 -24.87 14.91
C SER A 169 4.30 -25.44 15.29
N LEU A 170 5.30 -25.31 14.42
CA LEU A 170 6.68 -25.69 14.74
C LEU A 170 7.28 -24.83 15.86
N ILE A 171 6.82 -23.59 16.03
CA ILE A 171 7.26 -22.67 17.08
C ILE A 171 6.02 -21.96 17.68
N PRO A 172 5.25 -22.64 18.55
CA PRO A 172 3.97 -22.12 19.05
C PRO A 172 4.07 -20.84 19.89
N SER A 173 5.25 -20.57 20.45
CA SER A 173 5.50 -19.41 21.32
C SER A 173 5.78 -18.12 20.55
N ALA A 174 5.89 -18.18 19.22
CA ALA A 174 6.26 -17.02 18.43
C ALA A 174 5.05 -16.10 18.19
N THR A 175 5.34 -14.82 18.01
CA THR A 175 4.38 -13.77 17.67
C THR A 175 3.96 -13.86 16.20
N PRO A 176 2.81 -13.27 15.79
CA PRO A 176 2.39 -13.27 14.39
C PRO A 176 3.45 -12.74 13.41
N GLU A 177 4.24 -11.74 13.82
CA GLU A 177 5.33 -11.16 13.05
C GLU A 177 6.50 -12.14 12.91
N GLU A 178 6.88 -12.81 14.00
CA GLU A 178 7.92 -13.84 13.99
C GLU A 178 7.51 -15.04 13.15
N HIS A 179 6.24 -15.47 13.20
CA HIS A 179 5.72 -16.55 12.37
C HIS A 179 5.98 -16.29 10.88
N LYS A 180 5.75 -15.06 10.43
CA LYS A 180 5.96 -14.69 9.03
C LYS A 180 7.43 -14.83 8.63
N LEU A 181 8.35 -14.33 9.45
CA LEU A 181 9.78 -14.45 9.23
C LEU A 181 10.25 -15.92 9.24
N LEU A 182 9.79 -16.69 10.23
CA LEU A 182 10.15 -18.10 10.39
C LEU A 182 9.66 -18.95 9.20
N ARG A 183 8.45 -18.68 8.68
CA ARG A 183 7.95 -19.32 7.45
C ARG A 183 8.85 -19.01 6.26
N SER A 184 9.20 -17.73 6.05
CA SER A 184 10.08 -17.34 4.95
C SER A 184 11.44 -18.00 5.05
N ARG A 185 12.02 -18.04 6.25
CA ARG A 185 13.30 -18.71 6.51
C ARG A 185 13.22 -20.21 6.26
N TRP A 186 12.19 -20.88 6.75
CA TRP A 186 11.98 -22.30 6.51
C TRP A 186 11.90 -22.61 5.01
N ILE A 187 11.21 -21.79 4.22
CA ILE A 187 11.16 -21.95 2.75
C ILE A 187 12.55 -21.77 2.13
N LEU A 188 13.32 -20.77 2.57
CA LEU A 188 14.66 -20.51 2.03
C LEU A 188 15.67 -21.60 2.40
N ASP A 189 15.51 -22.22 3.57
CA ASP A 189 16.41 -23.26 4.09
C ASP A 189 16.11 -24.66 3.50
N ASN A 190 15.03 -24.81 2.72
CA ASN A 190 14.60 -26.09 2.16
C ASN A 190 14.53 -26.06 0.63
N ASN A 191 14.85 -27.20 0.00
CA ASN A 191 14.68 -27.35 -1.44
C ASN A 191 13.21 -27.60 -1.81
N MET A 192 12.86 -27.42 -3.09
CA MET A 192 11.48 -27.57 -3.59
C MET A 192 10.88 -28.95 -3.32
N GLU A 193 11.69 -30.02 -3.42
CA GLU A 193 11.23 -31.39 -3.13
C GLU A 193 10.77 -31.53 -1.67
N THR A 194 11.53 -30.98 -0.73
CA THR A 194 11.18 -31.00 0.69
C THR A 194 9.95 -30.16 0.96
N ILE A 195 9.88 -28.95 0.38
CA ILE A 195 8.72 -28.07 0.51
C ILE A 195 7.46 -28.77 0.02
N PHE A 196 7.50 -29.38 -1.16
CA PHE A 196 6.34 -30.08 -1.73
C PHE A 196 5.96 -31.34 -0.98
N ARG A 197 6.92 -32.10 -0.48
CA ARG A 197 6.63 -33.26 0.38
C ARG A 197 5.86 -32.83 1.63
N VAL A 198 6.37 -31.83 2.36
CA VAL A 198 5.68 -31.33 3.56
C VAL A 198 4.32 -30.73 3.20
N PHE A 199 4.23 -29.97 2.12
CA PHE A 199 2.97 -29.42 1.65
C PHE A 199 1.93 -30.51 1.32
N LYS A 200 2.37 -31.59 0.66
CA LYS A 200 1.57 -32.76 0.33
C LYS A 200 1.05 -33.45 1.59
N ASP A 201 1.94 -33.72 2.54
CA ASP A 201 1.64 -34.42 3.78
C ASP A 201 0.66 -33.63 4.65
N VAL A 202 0.90 -32.34 4.85
CA VAL A 202 0.03 -31.45 5.64
C VAL A 202 -1.38 -31.35 5.07
N ASN A 203 -1.52 -31.49 3.74
CA ASN A 203 -2.80 -31.35 3.05
C ASN A 203 -3.45 -32.68 2.67
N ASN A 204 -2.85 -33.82 3.04
CA ASN A 204 -3.33 -35.16 2.68
C ASN A 204 -3.59 -35.29 1.16
N LEU A 205 -2.69 -34.74 0.34
CA LEU A 205 -2.80 -34.81 -1.12
C LEU A 205 -2.24 -36.16 -1.60
N ASN A 206 -2.94 -36.81 -2.53
CA ASN A 206 -2.51 -38.08 -3.13
C ASN A 206 -1.45 -37.89 -4.22
#